data_AF-A0A836ST76-F1
#
_entry.id   AF-A0A836ST76-F1
#
_cell.length_a   1.000
_cell.length_b   1.000
_cell.length_c   1.000
_cell.angle_alpha   90.00
_cell.angle_beta   90.00
_cell.angle_gamma   90.00
#
_symmetry.space_group_name_H-M   'P 1'
#
loop_
_entity.id
_entity.type
_entity.pdbx_description
1 polymer ?
#
loop_
_entity_poly.entity_id
_entity_poly.type
_entity_poly.pdbx_seq_one_letter_code
_entity_poly.pdbx_strand_id
1 'polypeptide(L)' 'MQSDTQFYLVYVTAADGDEALRLARMCVEKRLAACGNVIGAVRSVFRWEGAVREAGEAVLLLKTT' A
#
# COMPACT_ATOMS: atom_id res chain seq x y z
N MET A 1 -3.67 30.65 -13.65
CA MET A 1 -2.81 30.11 -12.59
C MET A 1 -2.99 28.61 -12.61
N GLN A 2 -2.13 27.89 -13.34
CA GLN A 2 -2.15 26.42 -13.29
C GLN A 2 -1.52 26.06 -11.94
N SER A 3 -2.30 25.48 -11.03
CA SER A 3 -1.72 24.88 -9.84
C SER A 3 -1.05 23.58 -10.29
N ASP A 4 0.26 23.47 -10.12
CA ASP A 4 0.96 22.20 -10.26
C ASP A 4 0.52 21.29 -9.09
N THR A 5 -0.60 20.61 -9.28
CA THR A 5 -1.08 19.60 -8.34
C THR A 5 -0.11 18.43 -8.42
N GLN A 6 0.65 18.24 -7.34
CA GLN A 6 1.54 17.10 -7.21
C GLN A 6 0.74 15.84 -6.92
N PHE A 7 1.18 14.72 -7.47
CA PHE A 7 0.56 13.41 -7.25
C PHE A 7 1.57 12.46 -6.62
N TYR A 8 1.11 11.67 -5.66
CA TYR A 8 1.91 10.69 -4.95
C TYR A 8 1.37 9.29 -5.16
N LEU A 9 2.27 8.35 -5.41
CA LEU A 9 2.02 6.91 -5.30
C LEU A 9 2.57 6.43 -3.96
N VAL A 10 1.70 5.97 -3.08
CA VAL A 10 2.10 5.42 -1.78
C VAL A 10 2.06 3.90 -1.87
N TYR A 11 3.22 3.28 -1.62
CA TYR A 11 3.39 1.83 -1.55
C TYR A 11 3.28 1.38 -0.09
N VAL A 12 2.37 0.45 0.18
CA VAL A 12 2.11 -0.06 1.53
C VAL A 12 2.14 -1.58 1.49
N THR A 13 2.82 -2.22 2.44
CA THR A 13 2.69 -3.67 2.70
C THR A 13 1.66 -3.91 3.80
N ALA A 14 0.89 -4.99 3.68
CA ALA A 14 -0.10 -5.43 4.66
C ALA A 14 0.07 -6.92 4.93
N ALA A 15 -0.44 -7.41 6.08
CA ALA A 15 -0.30 -8.81 6.46
C ALA A 15 -0.92 -9.76 5.44
N ASP A 16 -2.07 -9.37 4.86
CA ASP A 16 -2.79 -10.14 3.84
C ASP A 16 -3.65 -9.24 2.95
N GLY A 17 -4.32 -9.86 1.97
CA GLY A 17 -5.19 -9.18 1.01
C GLY A 17 -6.43 -8.55 1.66
N ASP A 18 -6.95 -9.13 2.74
CA ASP A 18 -8.14 -8.62 3.43
C ASP A 18 -7.81 -7.34 4.21
N GLU A 19 -6.66 -7.31 4.88
CA GLU A 19 -6.14 -6.10 5.52
C GLU A 19 -5.86 -5.01 4.48
N ALA A 20 -5.19 -5.34 3.37
CA ALA A 20 -4.94 -4.39 2.29
C ALA A 20 -6.25 -3.81 1.73
N LEU A 21 -7.29 -4.64 1.55
CA LEU A 21 -8.59 -4.21 1.06
C LEU A 21 -9.32 -3.31 2.07
N ARG A 22 -9.26 -3.64 3.36
CA ARG A 22 -9.82 -2.81 4.44
C ARG A 22 -9.14 -1.44 4.49
N LEU A 23 -7.82 -1.38 4.38
CA LEU A 23 -7.05 -0.13 4.33
C LEU A 23 -7.40 0.69 3.09
N ALA A 24 -7.47 0.06 1.91
CA ALA A 24 -7.85 0.73 0.66
C ALA A 24 -9.22 1.42 0.77
N ARG A 25 -10.23 0.70 1.27
CA ARG A 25 -11.59 1.24 1.48
C ARG A 25 -11.57 2.43 2.44
N MET A 26 -10.91 2.29 3.58
CA MET A 26 -10.81 3.35 4.57
C MET A 26 -10.15 4.62 4.01
N CYS A 27 -9.04 4.48 3.27
CA CYS A 27 -8.33 5.61 2.67
C CYS A 27 -9.21 6.35 1.65
N VAL A 28 -9.96 5.62 0.83
CA VAL A 28 -10.86 6.22 -0.17
C VAL A 28 -12.07 6.89 0.50
N GLU A 29 -12.72 6.21 1.45
CA GLU A 29 -13.87 6.76 2.19
C GLU A 29 -13.52 8.05 2.95
N LYS A 30 -12.32 8.11 3.54
CA LYS A 30 -11.82 9.29 4.25
C LYS A 30 -11.19 10.33 3.32
N ARG A 31 -11.21 10.14 1.99
CA ARG A 31 -10.61 11.01 0.98
C ARG A 31 -9.10 11.26 1.21
N LEU A 32 -8.40 10.29 1.77
CA LEU A 32 -6.94 10.31 1.94
C LEU A 32 -6.21 9.82 0.68
N ALA A 33 -6.90 9.05 -0.16
CA ALA A 33 -6.45 8.64 -1.48
C ALA A 33 -7.63 8.62 -2.44
N ALA A 34 -7.38 8.88 -3.72
CA ALA A 34 -8.38 8.80 -4.77
C ALA A 34 -8.71 7.33 -5.14
N CYS A 35 -7.71 6.44 -5.08
CA CYS A 35 -7.89 5.00 -5.28
C CYS A 35 -6.80 4.17 -4.60
N GLY A 36 -7.05 2.86 -4.48
CA GLY A 36 -6.09 1.86 -4.01
C GLY A 36 -6.16 0.59 -4.86
N ASN A 37 -5.00 0.05 -5.28
CA ASN A 37 -4.92 -1.26 -5.93
C ASN A 37 -4.35 -2.28 -4.94
N VAL A 38 -5.01 -3.42 -4.77
CA VAL A 38 -4.55 -4.51 -3.90
C VAL A 38 -3.93 -5.62 -4.74
N ILE A 39 -2.73 -6.06 -4.37
CA ILE A 39 -2.01 -7.21 -4.91
C ILE A 39 -1.91 -8.23 -3.77
N GLY A 40 -2.78 -9.24 -3.79
CA GLY A 40 -3.10 -10.03 -2.59
C GLY A 40 -2.04 -11.05 -2.14
N ALA A 41 -1.17 -11.53 -3.04
CA ALA A 41 -0.15 -12.52 -2.69
C ALA A 41 1.22 -12.06 -3.17
N VAL A 42 2.04 -11.58 -2.25
CA VAL A 42 3.46 -11.27 -2.48
C VAL A 42 4.34 -11.95 -1.44
N ARG A 43 5.63 -12.11 -1.76
CA ARG A 43 6.65 -12.53 -0.81
C ARG A 43 7.66 -11.41 -0.61
N SER A 44 7.76 -10.93 0.62
CA SER A 44 8.76 -9.93 1.02
C SER A 44 10.01 -10.64 1.52
N VAL A 45 11.17 -10.18 1.07
CA VAL A 45 12.49 -10.67 1.48
C VAL A 45 13.24 -9.52 2.16
N PHE A 46 13.62 -9.68 3.41
CA PHE A 46 14.20 -8.60 4.21
C PHE A 46 15.21 -9.13 5.24
N ARG A 47 16.03 -8.23 5.82
CA ARG A 47 16.96 -8.59 6.90
C ARG A 47 16.36 -8.20 8.25
N TRP A 48 16.30 -9.16 9.17
CA TRP A 48 15.85 -8.94 10.54
C TRP A 48 16.70 -9.78 11.50
N GLU A 49 17.18 -9.14 12.58
CA GLU A 49 18.05 -9.78 13.59
C GLU A 49 19.26 -10.51 12.96
N GLY A 50 19.88 -9.89 11.96
CA GLY A 50 21.08 -10.43 11.29
C GLY A 50 20.80 -11.50 10.23
N ALA A 51 19.60 -12.08 10.16
CA ALA A 51 19.23 -13.10 9.18
C ALA A 51 18.40 -12.53 8.01
N VAL A 52 18.54 -13.13 6.82
CA VAL A 52 17.58 -12.91 5.72
C VAL A 52 16.32 -13.73 6.04
N ARG A 53 15.17 -13.06 5.99
CA ARG A 53 13.85 -13.62 6.25
C ARG A 53 12.94 -13.39 5.07
N GLU A 54 11.93 -14.25 4.98
CA GLU A 54 10.84 -14.12 4.02
C GLU A 54 9.51 -14.05 4.77
N ALA A 55 8.57 -13.23 4.30
CA ALA A 55 7.20 -13.18 4.81
C ALA A 55 6.21 -13.11 3.65
N GLY A 56 5.07 -13.78 3.81
CA GLY A 56 3.92 -13.59 2.92
C GLY A 56 3.21 -12.29 3.30
N GLU A 57 2.89 -11.47 2.32
CA GLU A 57 2.25 -10.17 2.51
C GLU A 57 1.28 -9.89 1.34
N ALA A 58 0.56 -8.79 1.43
CA ALA A 58 -0.10 -8.14 0.30
C ALA A 58 0.49 -6.74 0.08
N VAL A 59 0.38 -6.23 -1.15
CA VAL A 59 0.76 -4.85 -1.49
C VAL A 59 -0.49 -4.03 -1.77
N LEU A 60 -0.52 -2.82 -1.21
CA LEU A 60 -1.49 -1.78 -1.51
C LEU A 60 -0.79 -0.58 -2.16
N LEU A 61 -1.28 -0.18 -3.34
CA LEU A 61 -0.82 1.00 -4.07
C LEU A 61 -1.88 2.10 -4.07
N LEU A 62 -1.69 3.14 -3.24
CA LEU A 62 -2.59 4.28 -3.11
C LEU A 62 -2.15 5.45 -4.00
N LYS A 63 -3.11 6.12 -4.66
CA LYS A 63 -2.86 7.32 -5.49
C LYS A 63 -3.50 8.52 -4.81
N THR A 64 -2.74 9.57 -4.54
CA THR A 64 -3.20 10.75 -3.80
C THR A 64 -2.49 12.04 -4.26
N THR A 65 -2.84 13.18 -3.67
CA THR A 65 -2.31 14.53 -3.96
C THR A 65 -1.77 15.21 -2.70
#